data_AF-A0A2Z2HJY3-F1
#
_entry.id   AF-A0A2Z2HJY3-F1
#
_cell.length_a   1.000
_cell.length_b   1.000
_cell.length_c   1.000
_cell.angle_alpha   90.00
_cell.angle_beta   90.00
_cell.angle_gamma   90.00
#
_symmetry.space_group_name_H-M   'P 1'
#
loop_
_entity.id
_entity.type
_entity.pdbx_description
1 polymer ?
#
loop_
_entity_poly.entity_id
_entity_poly.type
_entity_poly.pdbx_seq_one_letter_code
_entity_poly.pdbx_strand_id
1 'polypeptide(L)'
;MSKMIFIKEIISIEKEPRLCPTCEKPDRLESGLIREDRSSGRTILCTRCEALIVITTDKIIKPELSSTKDDTILLKEPHLIRQVSTFNHLM
;
A
#
# COMPACT_ATOMS: atom_id res chain seq x y z
N MET A 1 17.34 1.52 -13.84
CA MET A 1 16.25 0.96 -14.66
C MET A 1 14.96 1.23 -13.92
N SER A 2 14.12 2.11 -14.46
CA SER A 2 12.77 2.31 -13.91
C SER A 2 11.97 1.01 -14.08
N LYS A 3 11.22 0.65 -13.06
CA LYS A 3 10.33 -0.51 -13.07
C LYS A 3 8.89 -0.02 -13.18
N MET A 4 8.03 -0.89 -13.69
CA MET A 4 6.58 -0.67 -13.62
C MET A 4 6.05 -1.28 -12.34
N ILE A 5 5.37 -0.48 -11.53
CA ILE A 5 4.72 -0.91 -10.29
C ILE A 5 3.21 -0.89 -10.50
N PHE A 6 2.59 -2.05 -10.34
CA PHE A 6 1.14 -2.18 -10.44
C PHE A 6 0.49 -2.15 -9.07
N ILE A 7 -0.64 -1.47 -8.98
CA ILE A 7 -1.46 -1.41 -7.77
C ILE A 7 -2.91 -1.75 -8.14
N LYS A 8 -3.47 -2.75 -7.49
CA LYS A 8 -4.87 -3.18 -7.59
C LYS A 8 -5.70 -2.74 -6.39
N GLU A 9 -5.05 -2.62 -5.24
CA GLU A 9 -5.72 -2.37 -3.97
C GLU A 9 -4.90 -1.38 -3.14
N ILE A 10 -5.57 -0.44 -2.50
CA ILE A 10 -4.98 0.52 -1.57
C ILE A 10 -5.67 0.37 -0.23
N ILE A 11 -4.87 0.14 0.80
CA ILE A 11 -5.33 -0.23 2.14
C ILE A 11 -4.75 0.76 3.12
N SER A 12 -5.59 1.58 3.76
CA SER A 12 -5.14 2.40 4.88
C SER A 12 -5.26 1.63 6.20
N ILE A 13 -4.23 1.69 7.03
CA ILE A 13 -4.17 1.01 8.32
C ILE A 13 -3.41 1.86 9.34
N GLU A 14 -3.85 1.89 10.60
CA GLU A 14 -3.23 2.74 11.62
C GLU A 14 -1.90 2.18 12.15
N LYS A 15 -1.72 0.86 12.09
CA LYS A 15 -0.54 0.15 12.60
C LYS A 15 0.12 -0.66 11.50
N GLU A 16 1.44 -0.70 11.54
CA GLU A 16 2.25 -1.49 10.61
C GLU A 16 1.88 -2.97 10.70
N PRO A 17 1.40 -3.60 9.61
CA PRO A 17 0.96 -4.99 9.65
C PRO A 17 2.14 -5.94 9.51
N ARG A 18 2.12 -7.06 10.25
CA ARG A 18 3.10 -8.14 10.10
C ARG A 18 2.89 -8.96 8.82
N LEU A 19 1.65 -9.01 8.32
CA LEU A 19 1.23 -9.78 7.15
C LEU A 19 0.51 -8.85 6.18
N CYS A 20 0.58 -9.14 4.88
CA CYS A 20 -0.24 -8.44 3.89
C CYS A 20 -1.73 -8.56 4.24
N PRO A 21 -2.48 -7.44 4.35
CA PRO A 21 -3.92 -7.49 4.64
C PRO A 21 -4.82 -8.06 3.56
N THR A 22 -4.25 -8.45 2.42
CA THR A 22 -4.96 -9.09 1.29
C THR A 22 -4.71 -10.59 1.23
N CYS A 23 -3.46 -11.06 1.41
CA CYS A 23 -3.12 -12.49 1.31
C CYS A 23 -2.65 -13.15 2.60
N GLU A 24 -2.54 -12.40 3.71
CA GLU A 24 -2.11 -12.90 5.01
C GLU A 24 -0.73 -13.59 4.98
N LYS A 25 0.15 -13.15 4.08
CA LYS A 25 1.53 -13.62 4.00
C LYS A 25 2.53 -12.53 4.43
N PRO A 26 3.62 -12.90 5.12
CA PRO A 26 4.64 -11.95 5.56
C PRO A 26 5.66 -11.60 4.46
N ASP A 27 5.75 -12.41 3.40
CA ASP A 27 6.76 -12.25 2.36
C ASP A 27 6.32 -11.28 1.26
N ARG A 28 7.30 -10.75 0.51
CA ARG A 28 7.10 -9.84 -0.63
C ARG A 28 6.44 -8.50 -0.24
N LEU A 29 6.70 -8.05 0.98
CA LEU A 29 6.38 -6.71 1.48
C LEU A 29 7.61 -5.81 1.30
N GLU A 30 7.46 -4.74 0.51
CA GLU A 30 8.54 -3.80 0.20
C GLU A 30 8.13 -2.38 0.64
N SER A 31 8.86 -1.84 1.62
CA SER A 31 8.61 -0.50 2.16
C SER A 31 9.33 0.59 1.38
N GLY A 32 8.72 1.78 1.29
CA GLY A 32 9.40 2.99 0.83
C GLY A 32 9.67 3.05 -0.68
N LEU A 33 9.02 2.22 -1.49
CA LEU A 33 9.06 2.33 -2.95
C LEU A 33 8.16 3.45 -3.46
N ILE A 34 6.95 3.53 -2.91
CA ILE A 34 5.90 4.47 -3.28
C ILE A 34 5.71 5.45 -2.13
N ARG A 35 5.33 6.69 -2.38
CA ARG A 35 4.82 7.61 -1.35
C ARG A 35 3.36 7.89 -1.62
N GLU A 36 2.61 8.05 -0.54
CA GLU A 36 1.26 8.61 -0.59
C GLU A 36 1.36 10.04 -0.08
N ASP A 37 1.23 10.99 -1.00
CA ASP A 37 1.65 12.37 -0.77
C ASP A 37 0.66 13.17 0.10
N ARG A 38 -0.58 12.69 0.25
CA ARG A 38 -1.62 13.39 1.02
C ARG A 38 -1.58 13.09 2.51
N SER A 39 -1.33 11.84 2.86
CA SER A 39 -1.32 11.36 4.24
C SER A 39 0.07 11.44 4.89
N SER A 40 1.13 11.64 4.08
CA SER A 40 2.52 11.48 4.54
C SER A 40 2.78 10.13 5.25
N GLY A 41 1.89 9.16 5.05
CA GLY A 41 1.93 7.86 5.69
C GLY A 41 3.08 7.03 5.15
N ARG A 42 3.60 6.12 6.00
CA ARG A 42 4.58 5.13 5.53
C ARG A 42 3.86 4.12 4.66
N THR A 43 4.46 3.74 3.54
CA THR A 43 3.86 2.81 2.59
C THR A 43 4.60 1.47 2.57
N ILE A 44 3.84 0.40 2.35
CA ILE A 44 4.35 -0.95 2.12
C ILE A 44 3.62 -1.52 0.91
N LEU A 45 4.36 -1.95 -0.10
CA LEU A 45 3.80 -2.63 -1.27
C LEU A 45 3.92 -4.15 -1.10
N CYS A 46 2.80 -4.85 -1.21
CA CYS A 46 2.81 -6.30 -1.40
C CYS A 46 2.93 -6.62 -2.89
N THR A 47 4.12 -7.01 -3.35
CA THR A 47 4.36 -7.29 -4.78
C THR A 47 3.69 -8.57 -5.28
N ARG A 48 3.22 -9.44 -4.36
CA ARG A 48 2.37 -10.59 -4.70
C ARG A 48 0.95 -10.17 -5.08
N CYS A 49 0.34 -9.31 -4.26
CA CYS A 49 -1.07 -8.92 -4.42
C CYS A 49 -1.25 -7.67 -5.24
N GLU A 50 -0.17 -6.93 -5.50
CA GLU A 50 -0.24 -5.56 -6.04
C GLU A 50 -1.05 -4.66 -5.09
N ALA A 51 -0.91 -4.88 -3.76
CA ALA A 51 -1.63 -4.15 -2.73
C ALA A 51 -0.71 -3.14 -2.05
N LEU A 52 -1.08 -1.86 -2.10
CA LEU A 52 -0.39 -0.77 -1.42
C LEU A 52 -1.02 -0.54 -0.05
N ILE A 53 -0.26 -0.81 0.99
CA ILE A 53 -0.62 -0.54 2.38
C ILE A 53 -0.09 0.84 2.73
N VAL A 54 -0.95 1.73 3.19
CA VAL A 54 -0.60 3.06 3.67
C VAL A 54 -0.85 3.10 5.16
N ILE A 55 0.23 3.23 5.93
CA ILE A 55 0.18 3.31 7.39
C ILE A 55 -0.13 4.76 7.76
N THR A 56 -1.40 5.02 8.07
CA THR A 56 -1.91 6.36 8.40
C THR A 56 -3.21 6.25 9.19
N THR A 57 -3.52 7.30 9.96
CA THR A 57 -4.82 7.53 10.57
C THR A 57 -5.81 8.20 9.61
N ASP A 58 -5.32 8.72 8.48
CA ASP A 58 -6.14 9.44 7.51
C ASP A 58 -6.98 8.51 6.63
N LYS A 59 -8.16 9.00 6.25
CA LYS A 59 -9.00 8.32 5.26
C LYS A 59 -8.52 8.64 3.86
N ILE A 60 -8.02 7.63 3.17
CA ILE A 60 -7.62 7.74 1.77
C ILE A 60 -8.86 7.55 0.90
N ILE A 61 -9.29 8.61 0.24
CA ILE A 61 -10.42 8.61 -0.72
C ILE A 61 -9.90 8.77 -2.15
N LYS A 62 -8.88 9.61 -2.32
CA LYS A 62 -8.22 9.90 -3.59
C LYS A 62 -6.71 9.81 -3.38
N PRO A 63 -6.11 8.65 -3.62
CA PRO A 63 -4.69 8.43 -3.37
C PRO A 63 -3.87 9.26 -4.36
N GLU A 64 -2.81 9.88 -3.85
CA GLU A 64 -1.83 10.59 -4.67
C GLU A 64 -0.49 9.90 -4.52
N LEU A 65 -0.07 9.19 -5.57
CA LEU A 65 1.05 8.25 -5.51
C LEU A 65 2.23 8.76 -6.30
N SER A 66 3.38 8.84 -5.64
CA SER A 66 4.66 9.15 -6.29
C SER A 66 5.67 8.02 -6.06
N SER A 67 6.58 7.81 -7.01
CA SER A 67 7.68 6.86 -6.84
C SER A 67 8.89 7.55 -6.23
N THR A 68 9.61 6.83 -5.38
CA THR A 68 10.89 7.31 -4.81
C THR A 68 12.09 7.12 -5.74
N LYS A 69 11.97 6.30 -6.79
CA LYS A 69 13.08 5.89 -7.68
C LYS A 69 12.76 6.09 -9.17
N ASP A 70 11.88 7.03 -9.48
CA ASP A 70 11.39 7.28 -10.84
C ASP A 70 10.73 6.04 -11.49
N ASP A 71 10.20 5.13 -10.67
CA ASP A 71 9.40 4.00 -11.14
C ASP A 71 8.03 4.50 -11.65
N THR A 72 7.50 3.86 -12.69
CA THR A 72 6.17 4.18 -13.20
C THR A 72 5.13 3.44 -12.38
N ILE A 73 4.22 4.18 -11.73
CA ILE A 73 3.12 3.61 -10.96
C ILE A 73 1.88 3.52 -11.86
N LEU A 74 1.27 2.33 -11.92
CA LEU A 74 0.06 2.05 -12.68
C LEU A 74 -1.01 1.52 -11.74
N LEU A 75 -2.05 2.33 -11.55
CA LEU A 75 -3.27 1.94 -10.83
C LEU A 75 -4.19 1.17 -11.79
N LYS A 76 -4.48 -0.10 -11.48
CA LYS A 76 -5.31 -0.97 -12.33
C LYS A 76 -6.78 -0.69 -12.08
N GLU A 77 -7.51 -0.29 -13.12
CA GLU A 77 -8.96 -0.09 -13.03
C GLU A 77 -9.76 -1.39 -13.26
N PRO A 78 -10.79 -1.68 -12.45
CA PRO A 78 -11.17 -0.97 -11.23
C PRO A 78 -10.21 -1.29 -10.08
N HIS A 79 -9.75 -0.26 -9.36
CA HIS A 79 -8.94 -0.44 -8.15
C HIS A 79 -9.83 -0.40 -6.91
N LEU A 80 -9.41 -1.09 -5.85
CA LEU A 80 -10.09 -1.12 -4.57
C LEU A 80 -9.40 -0.20 -3.56
N ILE A 81 -10.18 0.58 -2.80
CA ILE A 81 -9.69 1.39 -1.68
C ILE A 81 -10.48 1.01 -0.44
N ARG A 82 -9.79 0.64 0.65
CA ARG A 82 -10.44 0.36 1.93
C ARG A 82 -9.58 0.76 3.13
N GLN A 83 -10.25 0.98 4.25
CA GLN A 83 -9.63 1.25 5.54
C GLN A 83 -9.77 0.02 6.45
N VAL A 84 -8.68 -0.36 7.10
CA VAL A 84 -8.64 -1.46 8.07
C VAL A 84 -8.39 -0.86 9.44
N SER A 85 -9.42 -0.84 10.28
CA SER A 85 -9.37 -0.35 11.66
C SER A 85 -8.84 -1.40 12.65
N THR A 86 -9.05 -2.69 12.37
CA THR A 86 -8.54 -3.81 13.18
C THR A 86 -7.96 -4.89 12.27
N PHE A 87 -6.65 -5.01 12.21
CA PHE A 87 -5.99 -6.12 11.51
C PHE A 87 -5.55 -7.16 12.56
N ASN A 88 -6.33 -8.23 12.70
CA ASN A 88 -6.15 -9.27 13.71
C ASN A 88 -4.98 -10.21 13.38
N HIS A 89 -3.76 -9.69 13.44
CA HIS A 89 -2.52 -10.48 13.62
C HIS A 89 -1.57 -9.79 14.63
N LEU A 90 -2.15 -9.01 15.55
CA LEU A 90 -1.46 -8.29 16.62
C LEU A 90 -1.34 -9.08 17.93
N MET A 91 -1.55 -10.41 17.92
CA MET A 91 -1.14 -11.27 19.03
C MET A 91 -0.17 -12.31 18.51
#